data_AF-A0A836H1T5-F1
#
_entry.id   AF-A0A836H1T5-F1
#
_cell.length_a   1.000
_cell.length_b   1.000
_cell.length_c   1.000
_cell.angle_alpha   90.00
_cell.angle_beta   90.00
_cell.angle_gamma   90.00
#
_symmetry.space_group_name_H-M   'P 1'
#
loop_
_entity.id
_entity.type
_entity.pdbx_description
1 polymer ?
#
loop_
_entity_poly.entity_id
_entity_poly.type
_entity_poly.pdbx_seq_one_letter_code
_entity_poly.pdbx_strand_id
1 'polypeptide(L)'
;MAEGTEADELARPGRAYLTAEQEERLVDRLYTKSLSRKEAILAELDARYYPVAAPQTISQEKLQKSIQRQVDTEVERRQRRREEIDAMVLVEAMGYANSKAAVAAKTTLEPEEVDASVRRLYNETLSRKKVNMEQSERLYAFHPEGIQSAKMSKGALQESVNRMSKPKKTEFTIAEVNKIYGL
;
A
#
# COMPACT_ATOMS: atom_id res chain seq x y z
N MET A 1 -16.74 51.85 -63.78
CA MET A 1 -15.42 51.71 -63.10
C MET A 1 -15.61 50.66 -62.03
N ALA A 2 -14.66 49.73 -61.93
CA ALA A 2 -14.83 48.37 -61.44
C ALA A 2 -15.28 48.25 -59.97
N GLU A 3 -16.50 47.73 -59.78
CA GLU A 3 -16.88 46.97 -58.59
C GLU A 3 -16.69 45.48 -58.93
N GLY A 4 -16.03 44.72 -58.05
CA GLY A 4 -16.02 43.26 -58.14
C GLY A 4 -14.67 42.58 -57.96
N THR A 5 -14.00 42.78 -56.83
CA THR A 5 -12.78 41.99 -56.49
C THR A 5 -12.68 41.51 -55.04
N GLU A 6 -13.75 41.57 -54.24
CA GLU A 6 -13.69 41.08 -52.84
C GLU A 6 -14.37 39.71 -52.62
N ALA A 7 -15.04 39.14 -53.63
CA ALA A 7 -15.74 37.87 -53.50
C ALA A 7 -14.88 36.63 -53.83
N ASP A 8 -13.63 36.80 -54.28
CA ASP A 8 -12.89 35.73 -54.96
C ASP A 8 -11.79 35.06 -54.11
N GLU A 9 -11.65 35.41 -52.83
CA GLU A 9 -10.66 34.75 -51.94
C GLU A 9 -11.18 33.49 -51.23
N LEU A 10 -12.48 33.21 -51.30
CA LEU A 10 -13.10 32.07 -50.60
C LEU A 10 -13.03 30.73 -51.36
N ALA A 11 -12.47 30.70 -52.58
CA ALA A 11 -12.52 29.54 -53.46
C ALA A 11 -11.14 28.92 -53.77
N ARG A 12 -10.26 28.76 -52.76
CA ARG A 12 -9.09 27.86 -52.91
C ARG A 12 -9.53 26.41 -52.63
N PRO A 13 -9.44 25.48 -53.60
CA PRO A 13 -9.79 24.08 -53.37
C PRO A 13 -8.83 23.46 -52.36
N GLY A 14 -9.37 23.00 -51.22
CA GLY A 14 -8.62 22.27 -50.20
C GLY A 14 -8.68 22.84 -48.78
N ARG A 15 -9.37 23.95 -48.52
CA ARG A 15 -9.64 24.44 -47.15
C ARG A 15 -11.14 24.48 -46.87
N ALA A 16 -11.66 23.40 -46.28
CA ALA A 16 -12.95 23.43 -45.64
C ALA A 16 -12.81 24.19 -44.31
N TYR A 17 -13.39 25.38 -44.23
CA TYR A 17 -13.47 26.13 -42.98
C TYR A 17 -14.63 25.60 -42.16
N LEU A 18 -14.37 25.20 -40.90
CA LEU A 18 -15.41 24.83 -39.96
C LEU A 18 -16.24 26.09 -39.63
N THR A 19 -17.56 25.92 -39.46
CA THR A 19 -18.36 27.01 -38.91
C THR A 19 -18.05 27.18 -37.43
N ALA A 20 -18.23 28.38 -36.87
CA ALA A 20 -17.94 28.64 -35.45
C ALA A 20 -18.65 27.64 -34.51
N GLU A 21 -19.91 27.27 -34.80
CA GLU A 21 -20.64 26.25 -34.04
C GLU A 21 -20.03 24.85 -34.12
N GLN A 22 -19.42 24.50 -35.27
CA GLN A 22 -18.73 23.23 -35.44
C GLN A 22 -17.40 23.21 -34.70
N GLU A 23 -16.70 24.35 -34.64
CA GLU A 23 -15.49 24.52 -33.85
C GLU A 23 -15.76 24.36 -32.36
N GLU A 24 -16.80 25.02 -31.82
CA GLU A 24 -17.19 24.89 -30.41
C GLU A 24 -17.50 23.43 -30.03
N ARG A 25 -18.32 22.74 -30.84
CA ARG A 25 -18.64 21.31 -30.62
C ARG A 25 -17.40 20.42 -30.70
N LEU A 26 -16.43 20.78 -31.54
CA LEU A 26 -15.18 20.05 -31.68
C LEU A 26 -14.28 20.28 -30.45
N VAL A 27 -14.20 21.52 -29.96
CA VAL A 27 -13.48 21.87 -28.73
C VAL A 27 -14.07 21.11 -27.55
N ASP A 28 -15.40 21.09 -27.40
CA ASP A 28 -16.06 20.35 -26.32
C ASP A 28 -15.79 18.84 -26.37
N ARG A 29 -15.85 18.25 -27.57
CA ARG A 29 -15.50 16.83 -27.76
C ARG A 29 -14.04 16.53 -27.45
N LEU A 30 -13.13 17.43 -27.82
CA LEU A 30 -11.70 17.27 -27.53
C LEU A 30 -11.43 17.43 -26.03
N TYR A 31 -12.10 18.39 -25.40
CA TYR A 31 -11.98 18.65 -23.97
C TYR A 31 -12.47 17.45 -23.15
N THR A 32 -13.67 16.95 -23.44
CA THR A 32 -14.24 15.76 -22.78
C THR A 32 -13.37 14.52 -22.97
N LYS A 33 -12.85 14.27 -24.17
CA LYS A 33 -11.87 13.19 -24.42
C LYS A 33 -10.55 13.38 -23.68
N SER A 34 -10.11 14.62 -23.51
CA SER A 34 -8.88 14.94 -22.76
C SER A 34 -9.06 14.68 -21.27
N LEU A 35 -10.20 15.08 -20.71
CA LEU A 35 -10.54 14.82 -19.31
C LEU A 35 -10.61 13.33 -19.02
N SER A 36 -11.37 12.56 -19.80
CA SER A 36 -11.49 11.12 -19.57
C SER A 36 -10.15 10.38 -19.67
N ARG A 37 -9.28 10.81 -20.58
CA ARG A 37 -7.92 10.26 -20.67
C ARG A 37 -7.08 10.60 -19.44
N LYS A 38 -7.16 11.82 -18.93
CA LYS A 38 -6.42 12.23 -17.72
C LYS A 38 -6.93 11.50 -16.48
N GLU A 39 -8.26 11.35 -16.36
CA GLU A 39 -8.87 10.58 -15.28
C GLU A 39 -8.40 9.12 -15.29
N ALA A 40 -8.36 8.47 -16.47
CA ALA A 40 -7.84 7.12 -16.59
C ALA A 40 -6.36 7.02 -16.17
N ILE A 41 -5.52 7.97 -16.59
CA ILE A 41 -4.10 8.01 -16.21
C ILE A 41 -3.95 8.22 -14.69
N LEU A 42 -4.75 9.11 -14.09
CA LEU A 42 -4.71 9.34 -12.64
C LEU A 42 -5.12 8.06 -11.88
N ALA A 43 -6.17 7.37 -12.31
CA ALA A 43 -6.58 6.11 -11.71
C ALA A 43 -5.49 5.02 -11.81
N GLU A 44 -4.79 4.93 -12.95
CA GLU A 44 -3.64 4.01 -13.11
C GLU A 44 -2.47 4.37 -12.17
N LEU A 45 -2.17 5.66 -12.02
CA LEU A 45 -1.10 6.13 -11.14
C LEU A 45 -1.47 5.93 -9.67
N ASP A 46 -2.71 6.22 -9.29
CA ASP A 46 -3.22 5.99 -7.93
C ASP A 46 -3.14 4.51 -7.58
N ALA A 47 -3.56 3.61 -8.48
CA ALA A 47 -3.42 2.17 -8.27
C ALA A 47 -1.95 1.72 -8.14
N ARG A 48 -1.02 2.39 -8.84
CA ARG A 48 0.41 2.04 -8.84
C ARG A 48 1.15 2.54 -7.61
N TYR A 49 0.88 3.76 -7.16
CA TYR A 49 1.62 4.40 -6.06
C TYR A 49 0.90 4.30 -4.72
N TYR A 50 -0.43 4.22 -4.72
CA TYR A 50 -1.27 4.14 -3.53
C TYR A 50 -2.25 2.96 -3.64
N PRO A 51 -1.76 1.70 -3.61
CA PRO A 51 -2.64 0.54 -3.63
C PRO A 51 -3.55 0.56 -2.39
N VAL A 52 -4.81 0.92 -2.59
CA VAL A 52 -5.83 0.87 -1.53
C VAL A 52 -6.13 -0.59 -1.25
N ALA A 53 -5.71 -1.08 -0.08
CA ALA A 53 -6.07 -2.41 0.36
C ALA A 53 -7.60 -2.52 0.46
N ALA A 54 -8.16 -3.60 -0.08
CA ALA A 54 -9.58 -3.87 0.06
C ALA A 54 -9.96 -3.94 1.55
N PRO A 55 -11.12 -3.39 1.94
CA PRO A 55 -11.58 -3.47 3.32
C PRO A 55 -11.71 -4.94 3.71
N GLN A 56 -10.96 -5.36 4.72
CA GLN A 56 -11.06 -6.73 5.23
C GLN A 56 -12.34 -6.86 6.05
N THR A 57 -13.28 -7.65 5.55
CA THR A 57 -14.46 -8.06 6.31
C THR A 57 -14.13 -9.31 7.12
N ILE A 58 -14.29 -9.23 8.44
CA ILE A 58 -14.13 -10.39 9.32
C ILE A 58 -15.42 -11.19 9.23
N SER A 59 -15.33 -12.47 8.85
CA SER A 59 -16.49 -13.35 8.81
C SER A 59 -17.04 -13.58 10.22
N GLN A 60 -18.36 -13.79 10.32
CA GLN A 60 -19.03 -14.05 11.59
C GLN A 60 -18.41 -15.25 12.33
N GLU A 61 -18.02 -16.30 11.61
CA GLU A 61 -17.34 -17.47 12.18
C GLU A 61 -15.97 -17.13 12.79
N LYS A 62 -15.17 -16.28 12.13
CA LYS A 62 -13.88 -15.84 12.68
C LYS A 62 -14.08 -15.02 13.95
N LEU A 63 -15.09 -14.15 13.95
CA LEU A 63 -15.43 -13.32 15.10
C LEU A 63 -15.91 -14.18 16.28
N GLN A 64 -16.78 -15.16 16.04
CA GLN A 64 -17.24 -16.12 17.04
C GLN A 64 -16.08 -16.95 17.62
N LYS A 65 -15.18 -17.48 16.78
CA LYS A 65 -13.98 -18.20 17.25
C LYS A 65 -13.08 -17.31 18.11
N SER A 66 -12.97 -16.03 17.78
CA SER A 66 -12.21 -15.06 18.58
C SER A 66 -12.86 -14.82 19.93
N ILE A 67 -14.19 -14.64 19.97
CA ILE A 67 -14.94 -14.45 21.22
C ILE A 67 -14.82 -15.69 22.09
N GLN A 68 -15.03 -16.89 21.54
CA GLN A 68 -14.85 -18.16 22.26
C GLN A 68 -13.45 -18.25 22.86
N ARG A 69 -12.40 -17.95 22.06
CA ARG A 69 -11.04 -17.93 22.59
C ARG A 69 -10.85 -16.94 23.73
N GLN A 70 -11.38 -15.73 23.62
CA GLN A 70 -11.10 -14.68 24.60
C GLN A 70 -11.93 -14.84 25.88
N VAL A 71 -13.18 -15.27 25.76
CA VAL A 71 -14.11 -15.38 26.89
C VAL A 71 -14.06 -16.77 27.49
N ASP A 72 -14.23 -17.83 26.69
CA ASP A 72 -14.34 -19.19 27.22
C ASP A 72 -13.02 -19.64 27.83
N THR A 73 -11.87 -19.33 27.20
CA THR A 73 -10.58 -19.73 27.79
C THR A 73 -10.24 -18.95 29.06
N GLU A 74 -10.64 -17.68 29.18
CA GLU A 74 -10.45 -16.91 30.41
C GLU A 74 -11.41 -17.36 31.51
N VAL A 75 -12.65 -17.71 31.16
CA VAL A 75 -13.63 -18.28 32.09
C VAL A 75 -13.18 -19.66 32.57
N GLU A 76 -12.77 -20.56 31.67
CA GLU A 76 -12.20 -21.87 32.02
C GLU A 76 -10.95 -21.72 32.88
N ARG A 77 -10.06 -20.79 32.56
CA ARG A 77 -8.85 -20.53 33.36
C ARG A 77 -9.18 -20.01 34.76
N ARG A 78 -10.26 -19.24 34.92
CA ARG A 78 -10.75 -18.79 36.23
C ARG A 78 -11.43 -19.91 36.99
N GLN A 79 -12.20 -20.76 36.31
CA GLN A 79 -12.84 -21.93 36.90
C GLN A 79 -11.80 -22.93 37.41
N ARG A 80 -10.82 -23.31 36.59
CA ARG A 80 -9.71 -24.19 37.02
C ARG A 80 -8.95 -23.62 38.21
N ARG A 81 -8.67 -22.31 38.21
CA ARG A 81 -8.02 -21.66 39.37
C ARG A 81 -8.89 -21.72 40.63
N ARG A 82 -10.22 -21.59 40.51
CA ARG A 82 -11.13 -21.74 41.66
C ARG A 82 -11.16 -23.18 42.15
N GLU A 83 -11.25 -24.15 41.26
CA GLU A 83 -11.22 -25.58 41.59
C GLU A 83 -9.89 -25.98 42.26
N GLU A 84 -8.76 -25.47 41.79
CA GLU A 84 -7.45 -25.67 42.41
C GLU A 84 -7.38 -25.09 43.83
N ILE A 85 -7.91 -23.88 44.03
CA ILE A 85 -7.98 -23.24 45.36
C ILE A 85 -8.91 -24.04 46.28
N ASP A 86 -10.09 -24.42 45.81
CA ASP A 86 -11.07 -25.18 46.60
C ASP A 86 -10.51 -26.57 46.98
N ALA A 87 -9.79 -27.22 46.05
CA ALA A 87 -9.09 -28.47 46.33
C ALA A 87 -7.96 -28.29 47.37
N MET A 88 -7.18 -27.21 47.28
CA MET A 88 -6.15 -26.89 48.28
C MET A 88 -6.75 -26.62 49.66
N VAL A 89 -7.84 -25.86 49.72
CA VAL A 89 -8.56 -25.56 50.97
C VAL A 89 -9.16 -26.83 51.57
N LEU A 90 -9.72 -27.73 50.76
CA LEU A 90 -10.22 -29.03 51.24
C LEU A 90 -9.09 -29.92 51.76
N VAL A 91 -7.94 -29.97 51.09
CA VAL A 91 -6.76 -30.71 51.57
C VAL A 91 -6.21 -30.14 52.87
N GLU A 92 -6.19 -28.80 53.02
CA GLU A 92 -5.82 -28.10 54.25
C GLU A 92 -6.82 -28.38 55.38
N ALA A 93 -8.12 -28.33 55.10
CA ALA A 93 -9.18 -28.60 56.06
C ALA A 93 -9.25 -30.07 56.50
N MET A 94 -8.90 -31.01 55.62
CA MET A 94 -8.82 -32.44 55.94
C MET A 94 -7.52 -32.83 56.67
N GLY A 95 -6.65 -31.87 56.98
CA GLY A 95 -5.45 -32.11 57.78
C GLY A 95 -4.35 -32.90 57.08
N TYR A 96 -4.47 -33.16 55.78
CA TYR A 96 -3.45 -33.82 54.96
C TYR A 96 -2.40 -32.81 54.45
N ALA A 97 -1.94 -31.92 55.33
CA ALA A 97 -0.89 -30.95 55.03
C ALA A 97 0.47 -31.64 54.95
N ASN A 98 0.70 -32.45 53.91
CA ASN A 98 2.03 -32.92 53.53
C ASN A 98 2.81 -31.76 52.87
N SER A 99 3.27 -30.84 53.71
CA SER A 99 4.59 -30.21 53.78
C SER A 99 5.33 -29.66 52.53
N LYS A 100 4.76 -29.58 51.32
CA LYS A 100 5.44 -28.90 50.19
C LYS A 100 4.58 -27.89 49.43
N ALA A 101 3.29 -28.13 49.23
CA ALA A 101 2.43 -27.22 48.47
C ALA A 101 2.03 -25.95 49.27
N ALA A 102 1.74 -26.09 50.57
CA ALA A 102 1.39 -24.96 51.44
C ALA A 102 2.59 -24.01 51.70
N VAL A 103 3.82 -24.48 51.50
CA VAL A 103 5.04 -23.67 51.61
C VAL A 103 5.21 -22.79 50.37
N ALA A 104 4.90 -23.29 49.17
CA ALA A 104 5.03 -22.54 47.92
C ALA A 104 4.07 -21.33 47.80
N ALA A 105 2.93 -21.36 48.49
CA ALA A 105 2.00 -20.21 48.53
C ALA A 105 2.45 -19.09 49.49
N LYS A 106 3.44 -19.34 50.36
CA LYS A 106 3.94 -18.40 51.38
C LYS A 106 5.44 -18.12 51.29
N THR A 107 6.16 -18.71 50.34
CA THR A 107 7.56 -18.36 50.09
C THR A 107 7.63 -16.98 49.46
N THR A 108 7.84 -15.97 50.30
CA THR A 108 8.56 -14.75 49.90
C THR A 108 9.81 -15.21 49.14
N LEU A 109 9.90 -14.86 47.86
CA LEU A 109 11.08 -15.14 47.05
C LEU A 109 12.31 -14.59 47.78
N GLU A 110 13.32 -15.44 47.94
CA GLU A 110 14.59 -15.01 48.51
C GLU A 110 15.18 -13.89 47.64
N PRO A 111 15.82 -12.85 48.21
CA PRO A 111 16.31 -11.72 47.44
C PRO A 111 17.29 -12.14 46.32
N GLU A 112 18.02 -13.23 46.51
CA GLU A 112 18.90 -13.81 45.49
C GLU A 112 18.14 -14.39 44.29
N GLU A 113 16.96 -14.98 44.51
CA GLU A 113 16.10 -15.49 43.44
C GLU A 113 15.46 -14.35 42.64
N VAL A 114 15.11 -13.26 43.33
CA VAL A 114 14.62 -12.03 42.70
C VAL A 114 15.71 -11.45 41.81
N ASP A 115 16.94 -11.32 42.31
CA ASP A 115 18.08 -10.82 41.53
C ASP A 115 18.39 -11.69 40.31
N ALA A 116 18.35 -13.02 40.46
CA ALA A 116 18.52 -13.95 39.34
C ALA A 116 17.42 -13.79 38.28
N SER A 117 16.17 -13.62 38.72
CA SER A 117 15.02 -13.39 37.83
C SER A 117 15.14 -12.07 37.08
N VAL A 118 15.52 -10.99 37.77
CA VAL A 118 15.74 -9.65 37.17
C VAL A 118 16.87 -9.70 36.15
N ARG A 119 18.00 -10.34 36.47
CA ARG A 119 19.12 -10.51 35.53
C ARG A 119 18.71 -11.28 34.28
N ARG A 120 17.93 -12.36 34.45
CA ARG A 120 17.42 -13.15 33.31
C ARG A 120 16.51 -12.30 32.41
N LEU A 121 15.55 -11.60 33.00
CA LEU A 121 14.63 -10.71 32.28
C LEU A 121 15.38 -9.58 31.55
N TYR A 122 16.36 -8.98 32.20
CA TYR A 122 17.18 -7.95 31.60
C TYR A 122 17.98 -8.49 30.40
N ASN A 123 18.61 -9.65 30.53
CA ASN A 123 19.36 -10.27 29.45
C ASN A 123 18.45 -10.68 28.28
N GLU A 124 17.27 -11.20 28.56
CA GLU A 124 16.29 -11.59 27.56
C GLU A 124 15.71 -10.38 26.81
N THR A 125 15.43 -9.28 27.52
CA THR A 125 14.96 -8.04 26.88
C THR A 125 16.05 -7.40 26.02
N LEU A 126 17.30 -7.42 26.48
CA LEU A 126 18.44 -6.99 25.67
C LEU A 126 18.62 -7.82 24.40
N SER A 127 18.52 -9.15 24.49
CA SER A 127 18.66 -10.02 23.31
C SER A 127 17.54 -9.79 22.30
N ARG A 128 16.28 -9.68 22.76
CA ARG A 128 15.14 -9.33 21.90
C ARG A 128 15.31 -7.97 21.22
N LYS A 129 15.79 -6.96 21.95
CA LYS A 129 16.04 -5.62 21.38
C LYS A 129 17.10 -5.66 20.28
N LYS A 130 18.19 -6.42 20.47
CA LYS A 130 19.23 -6.59 19.45
C LYS A 130 18.68 -7.25 18.19
N VAL A 131 17.93 -8.33 18.34
CA VAL A 131 17.30 -9.02 17.19
C VAL A 131 16.34 -8.08 16.44
N ASN A 132 15.51 -7.34 17.16
CA ASN A 132 14.58 -6.39 16.54
C ASN A 132 15.32 -5.25 15.82
N MET A 133 16.42 -4.77 16.39
CA MET A 133 17.27 -3.75 15.77
C MET A 133 17.87 -4.27 14.46
N GLU A 134 18.48 -5.46 14.47
CA GLU A 134 19.01 -6.09 13.26
C GLU A 134 17.94 -6.33 12.19
N GLN A 135 16.74 -6.74 12.59
CA GLN A 135 15.60 -6.89 11.66
C GLN A 135 15.18 -5.53 11.08
N SER A 136 15.10 -4.49 11.90
CA SER A 136 14.76 -3.15 11.44
C SER A 136 15.82 -2.58 10.50
N GLU A 137 17.10 -2.83 10.76
CA GLU A 137 18.20 -2.46 9.88
C GLU A 137 18.08 -3.22 8.55
N ARG A 138 17.80 -4.53 8.55
CA ARG A 138 17.60 -5.26 7.29
C ARG A 138 16.43 -4.73 6.45
N LEU A 139 15.35 -4.30 7.10
CA LEU A 139 14.13 -3.85 6.41
C LEU A 139 14.22 -2.40 5.94
N TYR A 140 14.85 -1.54 6.73
CA TYR A 140 14.79 -0.09 6.56
C TYR A 140 16.15 0.56 6.39
N ALA A 141 17.27 -0.17 6.54
CA ALA A 141 18.55 0.38 6.14
C ALA A 141 18.53 0.62 4.65
N PHE A 142 18.82 1.86 4.29
CA PHE A 142 19.09 2.21 2.92
C PHE A 142 20.40 1.54 2.51
N HIS A 143 20.31 0.54 1.63
CA HIS A 143 21.46 -0.15 1.07
C HIS A 143 21.86 0.51 -0.28
N PRO A 144 22.73 1.53 -0.28
CA PRO A 144 23.12 2.23 -1.52
C PRO A 144 23.88 1.32 -2.49
N GLU A 145 24.49 0.25 -2.00
CA GLU A 145 25.30 -0.67 -2.81
C GLU A 145 24.47 -1.52 -3.80
N GLY A 146 23.16 -1.68 -3.54
CA GLY A 146 22.22 -2.35 -4.45
C GLY A 146 21.59 -1.42 -5.48
N ILE A 147 21.71 -0.10 -5.30
CA ILE A 147 21.21 0.89 -6.24
C ILE A 147 22.32 1.19 -7.23
N GLN A 148 22.56 0.24 -8.14
CA GLN A 148 23.23 0.57 -9.38
C GLN A 148 22.27 1.49 -10.15
N SER A 149 22.36 2.80 -9.91
CA SER A 149 21.69 3.77 -10.77
C SER A 149 22.21 3.48 -12.17
N ALA A 150 21.37 2.87 -13.01
CA ALA A 150 21.67 2.62 -14.41
C ALA A 150 21.70 3.97 -15.11
N LYS A 151 22.79 4.72 -14.90
CA LYS A 151 23.07 5.95 -15.62
C LYS A 151 23.18 5.53 -17.06
N MET A 152 22.19 5.93 -17.86
CA MET A 152 22.21 5.67 -19.30
C MET A 152 23.55 6.16 -19.84
N SER A 153 24.20 5.33 -20.66
CA SER A 153 25.46 5.74 -21.29
C SER A 153 25.23 7.02 -22.09
N LYS A 154 26.25 7.88 -22.17
CA LYS A 154 26.14 9.16 -22.88
C LYS A 154 25.65 9.00 -24.33
N GLY A 155 26.02 7.89 -24.98
CA GLY A 155 25.52 7.50 -26.30
C GLY A 155 24.03 7.17 -26.32
N ALA A 156 23.54 6.35 -25.39
CA ALA A 156 22.12 6.00 -25.29
C ALA A 156 21.23 7.22 -24.98
N LEU A 157 21.74 8.16 -24.17
CA LEU A 157 21.08 9.44 -23.92
C LEU A 157 20.98 10.27 -25.22
N GLN A 158 22.10 10.40 -25.96
CA GLN A 158 22.14 11.15 -27.21
C GLN A 158 21.21 10.55 -28.28
N GLU A 159 21.16 9.21 -28.37
CA GLU A 159 20.22 8.52 -29.26
C GLU A 159 18.76 8.76 -28.89
N SER A 160 18.42 8.75 -27.60
CA SER A 160 17.07 9.06 -27.13
C SER A 160 16.67 10.50 -27.47
N VAL A 161 17.58 11.46 -27.21
CA VAL A 161 17.38 12.87 -27.57
C VAL A 161 17.20 13.02 -29.09
N ASN A 162 18.02 12.35 -29.90
CA ASN A 162 17.91 12.39 -31.35
C ASN A 162 16.61 11.75 -31.89
N ARG A 163 16.05 10.74 -31.20
CA ARG A 163 14.73 10.17 -31.52
C ARG A 163 13.60 11.13 -31.15
N MET A 164 13.75 11.86 -30.04
CA MET A 164 12.77 12.83 -29.55
C MET A 164 12.79 14.15 -30.33
N SER A 165 13.96 14.55 -30.85
CA SER A 165 14.15 15.81 -31.57
C SER A 165 13.70 15.76 -33.03
N LYS A 166 13.43 14.57 -33.57
CA LYS A 166 12.92 14.40 -34.94
C LYS A 166 11.40 14.23 -34.91
N PRO A 167 10.64 14.98 -35.71
CA PRO A 167 9.20 14.78 -35.83
C PRO A 167 8.92 13.36 -36.33
N LYS A 168 7.99 12.65 -35.66
CA LYS A 168 7.72 11.22 -35.90
C LYS A 168 7.19 10.91 -37.31
N LYS A 169 6.60 11.90 -37.98
CA LYS A 169 6.19 11.86 -39.39
C LYS A 169 6.35 13.27 -39.97
N THR A 170 7.03 13.37 -41.11
CA THR A 170 7.22 14.63 -41.86
C THR A 170 6.21 14.78 -43.01
N GLU A 171 5.61 13.67 -43.45
CA GLU A 171 4.65 13.64 -44.55
C GLU A 171 3.43 12.81 -44.11
N PHE A 172 2.23 13.38 -44.31
CA PHE A 172 0.97 12.69 -44.04
C PHE A 172 0.31 12.33 -45.37
N THR A 173 -0.04 11.06 -45.54
CA THR A 173 -0.80 10.60 -46.71
C THR A 173 -2.24 11.09 -46.64
N ILE A 174 -2.84 11.38 -47.79
CA ILE A 174 -4.22 11.89 -47.90
C ILE A 174 -5.22 10.96 -47.18
N ALA A 175 -5.01 9.65 -47.18
CA ALA A 175 -5.84 8.70 -46.45
C ALA A 175 -5.74 8.81 -44.92
N GLU A 176 -4.55 9.13 -44.38
CA GLU A 176 -4.37 9.36 -42.93
C GLU A 176 -4.97 10.70 -42.52
N VAL A 177 -4.81 11.72 -43.37
CA VAL A 177 -5.48 13.01 -43.24
C VAL A 177 -7.00 12.77 -43.24
N ASN A 178 -7.56 12.11 -44.25
CA ASN A 178 -9.00 11.81 -44.32
C ASN A 178 -9.50 11.00 -43.12
N LYS A 179 -8.69 10.08 -42.57
CA LYS A 179 -9.01 9.33 -41.35
C LYS A 179 -9.02 10.21 -40.08
N ILE A 180 -8.15 11.21 -40.00
CA ILE A 180 -8.15 12.21 -38.92
C ILE A 180 -9.34 13.18 -39.09
N TYR A 181 -9.69 13.51 -40.34
CA TYR A 181 -10.77 14.44 -40.69
C TYR A 181 -12.14 13.77 -40.88
N GLY A 182 -12.24 12.44 -40.77
CA GLY A 182 -13.49 11.67 -40.88
C GLY A 182 -14.18 11.73 -42.25
N LEU A 183 -13.40 11.94 -43.32
CA LEU A 183 -13.85 11.96 -44.73
C LEU A 183 -13.69 10.61 -45.42
#